data_AF-A0A383RHQ8-F1
#
_entry.id   AF-A0A383RHQ8-F1
#
_cell.length_a   1.000
_cell.length_b   1.000
_cell.length_c   1.000
_cell.angle_alpha   90.00
_cell.angle_beta   90.00
_cell.angle_gamma   90.00
#
_symmetry.space_group_name_H-M   'P 1'
#
loop_
_entity.id
_entity.type
_entity.pdbx_description
1 polymer ?
#
loop_
_entity_poly.entity_id
_entity_poly.type
_entity_poly.pdbx_seq_one_letter_code
_entity_poly.pdbx_strand_id
1 'polypeptide(L)'
;MIEVSQQYKQAVYAPTRMTAAKVSFEILDNEAYEDNSVSVTSEAEISRKSQLTNKIREMSHKYATFERNYFQLDGSFHIPPRSDEGDNELGWWSNVIADENSVFNPPQAATWTFGEEHNSMGLTIYFDVIAGEYAADFDIDVYRLDGTQIAHESVIGNTNTTFVWVHGLDNYGKIMITIHKWGRPYRRARITEMDFGVIKEYDSDKLIKVSLVEQMNIVGDTLPANELKFTIDNSDKEFNILNPQGFYRFLKERQEVSLSLGVEVTENEFEYINFKKYYLTDWQSDEGALTTTLTARNIFELLEQREYTQSVAGTLYSLAEDIMQRSGVERYFIDDGLKGIPTNGFPEKLKARKALQCIGIAGKCAVYQDRQGVLNIRPFKVLDAQTTYMVYAGSDIFVGEMTYPAVDNGYDMKNITFDNVYKEPQIKLDKLVQSLIMTVYIDGQKQEETFCNEGVKEGATLKCDNPLIQSRELAAGVAKWIVSESNLRALYQVNWRQNPCLEPGDIVLVEDSFGAKKQSRITKNEFQFQGYLSGKTETKGGV
;
A
#
# COMPACT_ATOMS: atom_id res chain seq x y z
N MET A 1 11.51 -8.50 4.22
CA MET A 1 12.02 -8.65 2.85
C MET A 1 11.00 -9.42 2.06
N ILE A 2 10.61 -8.86 0.92
CA ILE A 2 9.60 -9.43 0.03
C ILE A 2 10.19 -10.65 -0.71
N GLU A 3 9.40 -11.71 -0.83
CA GLU A 3 9.76 -12.88 -1.64
C GLU A 3 9.73 -12.53 -3.13
N VAL A 4 10.74 -12.98 -3.86
CA VAL A 4 10.98 -12.67 -5.28
C VAL A 4 11.52 -13.89 -6.00
N SER A 5 11.39 -13.91 -7.33
CA SER A 5 11.89 -15.02 -8.14
C SER A 5 13.43 -15.12 -8.07
N GLN A 6 13.96 -16.29 -8.40
CA GLN A 6 15.41 -16.47 -8.53
C GLN A 6 16.01 -15.61 -9.66
N GLN A 7 15.25 -15.34 -10.71
CA GLN A 7 15.68 -14.49 -11.82
C GLN A 7 15.82 -13.03 -11.36
N TYR A 8 14.87 -12.53 -10.57
CA TYR A 8 14.97 -11.22 -9.95
C TYR A 8 16.21 -11.08 -9.07
N LYS A 9 16.51 -12.10 -8.24
CA LYS A 9 17.68 -12.08 -7.37
C LYS A 9 18.99 -11.91 -8.16
N GLN A 10 19.09 -12.56 -9.31
CA GLN A 10 20.24 -12.45 -10.20
C GLN A 10 20.27 -11.09 -10.92
N ALA A 11 19.13 -10.64 -11.44
CA ALA A 11 19.03 -9.43 -12.25
C ALA A 11 19.25 -8.14 -11.45
N VAL A 12 18.74 -8.06 -10.22
CA VAL A 12 18.79 -6.84 -9.40
C VAL A 12 20.23 -6.44 -9.02
N TYR A 13 21.14 -7.42 -8.92
CA TYR A 13 22.56 -7.22 -8.64
C TYR A 13 23.46 -7.40 -9.87
N ALA A 14 22.88 -7.66 -11.06
CA ALA A 14 23.65 -7.79 -12.29
C ALA A 14 24.44 -6.50 -12.59
N PRO A 15 25.65 -6.59 -13.18
CA PRO A 15 26.47 -5.42 -13.54
C PRO A 15 25.70 -4.41 -14.40
N THR A 16 24.84 -4.92 -15.29
CA THR A 16 23.89 -4.14 -16.08
C THR A 16 22.48 -4.64 -15.74
N ARG A 17 21.56 -3.72 -15.47
CA ARG A 17 20.15 -4.05 -15.21
C ARG A 17 19.27 -2.95 -15.77
N MET A 18 18.10 -3.32 -16.27
CA MET A 18 17.04 -2.36 -16.62
C MET A 18 16.01 -2.32 -15.49
N THR A 19 15.49 -1.13 -15.26
CA THR A 19 14.48 -0.90 -14.23
C THR A 19 13.34 -0.10 -14.82
N ALA A 20 12.13 -0.37 -14.36
CA ALA A 20 10.93 0.35 -14.77
C ALA A 20 10.20 0.88 -13.54
N ALA A 21 9.40 1.92 -13.72
CA ALA A 21 8.46 2.39 -12.72
C ALA A 21 7.07 2.55 -13.35
N LYS A 22 6.05 2.25 -12.56
CA LYS A 22 4.64 2.47 -12.89
C LYS A 22 3.94 3.11 -11.72
N VAL A 23 3.16 4.15 -11.96
CA VAL A 23 2.29 4.74 -10.94
C VAL A 23 0.85 4.52 -11.38
N SER A 24 0.09 3.80 -10.57
CA SER A 24 -1.36 3.70 -10.72
C SER A 24 -2.03 4.71 -9.81
N PHE A 25 -2.93 5.50 -10.38
CA PHE A 25 -3.64 6.56 -9.68
C PHE A 25 -5.15 6.41 -9.88
N GLU A 26 -5.85 6.24 -8.78
CA GLU A 26 -7.29 6.01 -8.74
C GLU A 26 -8.04 7.33 -8.51
N ILE A 27 -8.57 7.91 -9.59
CA ILE A 27 -9.39 9.13 -9.54
C ILE A 27 -10.85 8.71 -9.49
N LEU A 28 -11.27 8.30 -8.30
CA LEU A 28 -12.59 7.74 -8.03
C LEU A 28 -13.45 8.69 -7.20
N ASP A 29 -14.75 8.69 -7.46
CA ASP A 29 -15.75 9.35 -6.65
C ASP A 29 -16.22 8.42 -5.52
N ASN A 30 -15.54 8.48 -4.37
CA ASN A 30 -15.82 7.59 -3.24
C ASN A 30 -17.22 7.75 -2.66
N GLU A 31 -17.79 8.96 -2.71
CA GLU A 31 -19.14 9.25 -2.19
C GLU A 31 -20.21 8.52 -3.02
N ALA A 32 -20.01 8.45 -4.34
CA ALA A 32 -20.89 7.71 -5.24
C ALA A 32 -20.93 6.20 -4.94
N TYR A 33 -19.85 5.60 -4.42
CA TYR A 33 -19.87 4.19 -3.98
C TYR A 33 -20.74 3.97 -2.75
N GLU A 34 -20.85 4.97 -1.86
CA GLU A 34 -21.65 4.87 -0.64
C GLU A 34 -23.13 5.23 -0.88
N ASP A 35 -23.41 6.01 -1.93
CA ASP A 35 -24.73 6.55 -2.27
C ASP A 35 -25.34 5.96 -3.56
N ASN A 36 -25.05 4.72 -3.92
CA ASN A 36 -25.66 4.07 -5.09
C ASN A 36 -26.60 2.91 -4.74
N SER A 37 -27.55 2.70 -5.64
CA SER A 37 -28.41 1.53 -5.69
C SER A 37 -28.44 0.97 -7.11
N VAL A 38 -28.34 -0.36 -7.23
CA VAL A 38 -28.20 -1.04 -8.52
C VAL A 38 -29.46 -1.82 -8.88
N SER A 39 -29.92 -1.63 -10.11
CA SER A 39 -30.98 -2.43 -10.72
C SER A 39 -30.51 -2.98 -12.06
N VAL A 40 -31.04 -4.14 -12.45
CA VAL A 40 -30.66 -4.83 -13.69
C VAL A 40 -31.89 -5.40 -14.36
N THR A 41 -31.83 -5.61 -15.68
CA THR A 41 -32.98 -6.11 -16.46
C THR A 41 -33.30 -7.57 -16.19
N SER A 42 -32.28 -8.40 -15.94
CA SER A 42 -32.45 -9.80 -15.58
C SER A 42 -31.25 -10.32 -14.80
N GLU A 43 -31.45 -11.35 -13.96
CA GLU A 43 -30.40 -11.97 -13.15
C GLU A 43 -30.46 -13.50 -13.25
N ALA A 44 -29.32 -14.13 -13.53
CA ALA A 44 -29.16 -15.58 -13.36
C ALA A 44 -29.08 -15.93 -11.86
N GLU A 45 -29.34 -17.19 -11.50
CA GLU A 45 -29.31 -17.64 -10.09
C GLU A 45 -27.95 -17.40 -9.39
N ILE A 46 -26.86 -17.47 -10.16
CA ILE A 46 -25.50 -17.23 -9.66
C ILE A 46 -25.15 -15.75 -9.51
N SER A 47 -25.95 -14.85 -10.10
CA SER A 47 -25.69 -13.41 -10.13
C SER A 47 -25.68 -12.79 -8.73
N ARG A 48 -24.83 -11.78 -8.55
CA ARG A 48 -24.70 -10.99 -7.32
C ARG A 48 -24.61 -9.50 -7.68
N LYS A 49 -25.71 -8.87 -8.10
CA LYS A 49 -25.69 -7.44 -8.47
C LYS A 49 -25.21 -6.49 -7.37
N SER A 50 -25.31 -6.89 -6.09
CA SER A 50 -24.81 -6.10 -4.95
C SER A 50 -23.29 -5.97 -4.94
N GLN A 51 -22.59 -6.78 -5.75
CA GLN A 51 -21.14 -6.73 -5.87
C GLN A 51 -20.66 -5.70 -6.91
N LEU A 52 -21.56 -5.14 -7.73
CA LEU A 52 -21.19 -4.23 -8.83
C LEU A 52 -20.52 -2.91 -8.40
N THR A 53 -20.47 -2.61 -7.10
CA THR A 53 -19.91 -1.39 -6.50
C THR A 53 -19.09 -1.68 -5.24
N ASN A 54 -18.48 -2.86 -5.11
CA ASN A 54 -17.73 -3.26 -3.91
C ASN A 54 -16.21 -3.07 -4.02
N LYS A 55 -15.73 -2.52 -5.16
CA LYS A 55 -14.32 -2.29 -5.51
C LYS A 55 -13.51 -3.57 -5.72
N ILE A 56 -14.15 -4.71 -6.00
CA ILE A 56 -13.51 -5.97 -6.35
C ILE A 56 -13.64 -6.16 -7.86
N ARG A 57 -12.59 -5.76 -8.58
CA ARG A 57 -12.60 -5.62 -10.05
C ARG A 57 -12.42 -6.92 -10.84
N GLU A 58 -12.21 -8.03 -10.13
CA GLU A 58 -12.00 -9.36 -10.72
C GLU A 58 -12.84 -10.41 -9.98
N MET A 59 -13.49 -11.29 -10.75
CA MET A 59 -14.17 -12.46 -10.17
C MET A 59 -13.16 -13.36 -9.45
N SER A 60 -13.57 -14.09 -8.43
CA SER A 60 -12.61 -14.93 -7.68
C SER A 60 -12.09 -16.11 -8.51
N HIS A 61 -12.92 -16.67 -9.39
CA HIS A 61 -12.60 -17.84 -10.21
C HIS A 61 -13.36 -17.81 -11.55
N LYS A 62 -12.97 -18.69 -12.48
CA LYS A 62 -13.81 -19.02 -13.64
C LYS A 62 -14.92 -19.96 -13.19
N TYR A 63 -16.18 -19.55 -13.31
CA TYR A 63 -17.30 -20.36 -12.84
C TYR A 63 -17.94 -21.18 -13.95
N ALA A 64 -18.15 -22.47 -13.67
CA ALA A 64 -18.74 -23.41 -14.60
C ALA A 64 -20.24 -23.14 -14.74
N THR A 65 -20.72 -22.92 -15.96
CA THR A 65 -22.15 -22.71 -16.25
C THR A 65 -22.60 -23.53 -17.45
N PHE A 66 -23.91 -23.62 -17.66
CA PHE A 66 -24.48 -24.27 -18.84
C PHE A 66 -24.40 -23.42 -20.13
N GLU A 67 -23.51 -22.43 -20.18
CA GLU A 67 -23.19 -21.71 -21.41
C GLU A 67 -22.25 -22.54 -22.31
N ARG A 68 -22.25 -22.26 -23.61
CA ARG A 68 -21.50 -23.08 -24.58
C ARG A 68 -19.99 -23.08 -24.28
N ASN A 69 -19.36 -24.24 -24.10
CA ASN A 69 -17.93 -24.35 -23.76
C ASN A 69 -17.53 -23.69 -22.41
N TYR A 70 -18.50 -23.46 -21.52
CA TYR A 70 -18.30 -22.86 -20.19
C TYR A 70 -18.36 -23.89 -19.04
N PHE A 71 -18.15 -25.15 -19.40
CA PHE A 71 -18.08 -26.30 -18.49
C PHE A 71 -16.96 -27.23 -18.98
N GLN A 72 -15.69 -26.80 -18.81
CA GLN A 72 -14.53 -27.58 -19.23
C GLN A 72 -14.06 -28.45 -18.07
N LEU A 73 -13.81 -29.74 -18.34
CA LEU A 73 -13.37 -30.73 -17.33
C LEU A 73 -11.83 -30.77 -17.18
N ASP A 74 -11.15 -29.68 -17.53
CA ASP A 74 -9.68 -29.56 -17.47
C ASP A 74 -9.17 -29.02 -16.12
N GLY A 75 -10.08 -28.79 -15.17
CA GLY A 75 -9.78 -28.25 -13.85
C GLY A 75 -9.64 -26.72 -13.81
N SER A 76 -9.86 -26.02 -14.93
CA SER A 76 -9.78 -24.55 -14.97
C SER A 76 -11.02 -23.84 -14.46
N PHE A 77 -12.16 -24.53 -14.36
CA PHE A 77 -13.44 -24.00 -13.89
C PHE A 77 -13.82 -24.53 -12.50
N HIS A 78 -14.38 -23.63 -11.69
CA HIS A 78 -14.92 -23.89 -10.37
C HIS A 78 -16.44 -24.03 -10.43
N ILE A 79 -17.00 -24.88 -9.56
CA ILE A 79 -18.46 -24.94 -9.39
C ILE A 79 -18.92 -23.62 -8.75
N PRO A 80 -19.96 -22.95 -9.30
CA PRO A 80 -20.47 -21.72 -8.70
C PRO A 80 -20.90 -21.94 -7.25
N PRO A 81 -20.52 -21.04 -6.32
CA PRO A 81 -20.98 -21.09 -4.95
C PRO A 81 -22.49 -20.85 -4.88
N ARG A 82 -23.13 -21.41 -3.86
CA ARG A 82 -24.52 -21.06 -3.52
C ARG A 82 -24.58 -19.61 -2.99
N SER A 83 -25.80 -19.08 -2.89
CA SER A 83 -26.04 -17.72 -2.35
C SER A 83 -25.63 -17.53 -0.91
N ASP A 84 -25.54 -18.61 -0.15
CA ASP A 84 -25.13 -18.65 1.26
C ASP A 84 -23.69 -19.15 1.45
N GLU A 85 -22.95 -19.41 0.37
CA GLU A 85 -21.61 -20.01 0.43
C GLU A 85 -20.49 -19.04 0.03
N GLY A 86 -19.80 -18.52 1.04
CA GLY A 86 -18.55 -17.78 0.90
C GLY A 86 -18.71 -16.37 0.31
N ASP A 87 -17.64 -15.59 0.41
CA ASP A 87 -17.58 -14.20 -0.06
C ASP A 87 -16.95 -14.10 -1.46
N ASN A 88 -17.28 -15.07 -2.32
CA ASN A 88 -16.74 -15.15 -3.67
C ASN A 88 -17.28 -14.01 -4.54
N GLU A 89 -16.41 -13.43 -5.35
CA GLU A 89 -16.73 -12.39 -6.30
C GLU A 89 -17.23 -13.01 -7.61
N LEU A 90 -18.45 -12.65 -8.02
CA LEU A 90 -19.11 -13.11 -9.25
C LEU A 90 -19.63 -11.95 -10.10
N GLY A 91 -19.98 -10.81 -9.48
CA GLY A 91 -20.65 -9.70 -10.16
C GLY A 91 -22.06 -10.03 -10.67
N TRP A 92 -22.56 -9.20 -11.59
CA TRP A 92 -23.85 -9.41 -12.24
C TRP A 92 -23.74 -10.33 -13.45
N TRP A 93 -24.68 -11.26 -13.56
CA TRP A 93 -24.85 -12.14 -14.72
C TRP A 93 -26.29 -12.06 -15.22
N SER A 94 -26.49 -11.75 -16.50
CA SER A 94 -27.83 -11.71 -17.08
C SER A 94 -28.48 -13.09 -17.09
N ASN A 95 -29.81 -13.13 -16.95
CA ASN A 95 -30.56 -14.38 -17.15
C ASN A 95 -30.64 -14.77 -18.63
N VAL A 96 -30.62 -13.79 -19.53
CA VAL A 96 -30.64 -14.00 -20.98
C VAL A 96 -29.26 -14.42 -21.48
N ILE A 97 -29.23 -15.38 -22.40
CA ILE A 97 -28.04 -15.83 -23.12
C ILE A 97 -28.11 -15.24 -24.54
N ALA A 98 -27.01 -14.65 -24.99
CA ALA A 98 -26.87 -14.11 -26.34
C ALA A 98 -27.07 -15.19 -27.40
N ASP A 99 -27.60 -14.79 -28.55
CA ASP A 99 -27.87 -15.69 -29.66
C ASP A 99 -26.58 -16.12 -30.41
N GLU A 100 -26.76 -16.78 -31.55
CA GLU A 100 -25.67 -17.24 -32.41
C GLU A 100 -24.83 -16.10 -33.02
N ASN A 101 -25.39 -14.90 -33.10
CA ASN A 101 -24.71 -13.68 -33.55
C ASN A 101 -24.15 -12.88 -32.37
N SER A 102 -24.19 -13.43 -31.15
CA SER A 102 -23.79 -12.79 -29.90
C SER A 102 -24.67 -11.62 -29.49
N VAL A 103 -25.90 -11.51 -30.00
CA VAL A 103 -26.83 -10.40 -29.73
C VAL A 103 -27.80 -10.77 -28.61
N PHE A 104 -28.14 -9.79 -27.77
CA PHE A 104 -29.17 -9.92 -26.75
C PHE A 104 -30.52 -9.39 -27.25
N ASN A 105 -31.58 -10.18 -27.08
CA ASN A 105 -32.95 -9.76 -27.34
C ASN A 105 -33.89 -10.26 -26.22
N PRO A 106 -34.35 -9.37 -25.31
CA PRO A 106 -34.06 -7.93 -25.26
C PRO A 106 -32.60 -7.62 -24.86
N PRO A 107 -32.08 -6.40 -25.12
CA PRO A 107 -30.81 -5.94 -24.58
C PRO A 107 -30.76 -6.07 -23.05
N GLN A 108 -29.56 -6.31 -22.52
CA GLN A 108 -29.34 -6.47 -21.08
C GLN A 108 -28.72 -5.18 -20.55
N ALA A 109 -29.17 -4.72 -19.39
CA ALA A 109 -28.78 -3.44 -18.84
C ALA A 109 -28.61 -3.51 -17.32
N ALA A 110 -27.62 -2.76 -16.84
CA ALA A 110 -27.40 -2.44 -15.44
C ALA A 110 -27.53 -0.92 -15.25
N THR A 111 -28.24 -0.53 -14.21
CA THR A 111 -28.56 0.87 -13.91
C THR A 111 -28.23 1.18 -12.46
N TRP A 112 -27.41 2.20 -12.27
CA TRP A 112 -27.05 2.76 -10.98
C TRP A 112 -27.82 4.06 -10.78
N THR A 113 -28.51 4.17 -9.65
CA THR A 113 -29.24 5.37 -9.22
C THR A 113 -28.68 5.88 -7.91
N PHE A 114 -28.54 7.20 -7.80
CA PHE A 114 -27.90 7.87 -6.66
C PHE A 114 -28.90 8.70 -5.86
N GLY A 115 -28.64 8.91 -4.58
CA GLY A 115 -29.45 9.77 -3.71
C GLY A 115 -29.19 11.27 -3.93
N GLU A 116 -27.94 11.61 -4.24
CA GLU A 116 -27.47 12.98 -4.53
C GLU A 116 -26.77 13.06 -5.90
N GLU A 117 -26.44 14.27 -6.34
CA GLU A 117 -25.69 14.48 -7.60
C GLU A 117 -24.19 14.34 -7.34
N HIS A 118 -23.53 13.52 -8.15
CA HIS A 118 -22.11 13.17 -8.03
C HIS A 118 -21.28 13.68 -9.22
N ASN A 119 -19.94 13.64 -9.09
CA ASN A 119 -19.02 14.16 -10.09
C ASN A 119 -17.80 13.26 -10.25
N SER A 120 -17.55 12.77 -11.47
CA SER A 120 -16.45 11.85 -11.75
C SER A 120 -15.73 12.20 -13.04
N MET A 121 -14.47 11.80 -13.16
CA MET A 121 -13.69 12.00 -14.38
C MET A 121 -14.19 11.15 -15.56
N GLY A 122 -15.01 10.15 -15.28
CA GLY A 122 -15.42 9.14 -16.23
C GLY A 122 -15.96 7.91 -15.52
N LEU A 123 -16.00 6.80 -16.25
CA LEU A 123 -16.45 5.50 -15.74
C LEU A 123 -15.45 4.43 -16.18
N THR A 124 -15.23 3.44 -15.31
CA THR A 124 -14.48 2.24 -15.68
C THR A 124 -15.35 1.01 -15.45
N ILE A 125 -15.55 0.22 -16.50
CA ILE A 125 -16.40 -0.97 -16.49
C ILE A 125 -15.49 -2.19 -16.53
N TYR A 126 -15.64 -3.10 -15.58
CA TYR A 126 -14.97 -4.39 -15.56
C TYR A 126 -15.96 -5.48 -15.94
N PHE A 127 -15.68 -6.16 -17.05
CA PHE A 127 -16.36 -7.40 -17.42
C PHE A 127 -15.67 -8.59 -16.72
N ASP A 128 -15.63 -9.78 -17.34
CA ASP A 128 -14.97 -10.95 -16.76
C ASP A 128 -13.51 -11.01 -17.25
N VAL A 129 -12.61 -10.38 -16.49
CA VAL A 129 -11.18 -10.28 -16.80
C VAL A 129 -10.52 -11.65 -16.84
N ILE A 130 -10.79 -12.51 -15.85
CA ILE A 130 -10.12 -13.81 -15.71
C ILE A 130 -10.52 -14.76 -16.85
N ALA A 131 -11.79 -14.74 -17.28
CA ALA A 131 -12.25 -15.58 -18.37
C ALA A 131 -12.16 -14.94 -19.76
N GLY A 132 -11.78 -13.66 -19.84
CA GLY A 132 -11.64 -12.95 -21.11
C GLY A 132 -12.98 -12.70 -21.80
N GLU A 133 -14.05 -12.42 -21.04
CA GLU A 133 -15.38 -12.13 -21.59
C GLU A 133 -15.69 -10.64 -21.44
N TYR A 134 -16.32 -10.05 -22.46
CA TYR A 134 -16.54 -8.61 -22.58
C TYR A 134 -17.80 -8.30 -23.42
N ALA A 135 -18.39 -7.12 -23.20
CA ALA A 135 -19.40 -6.59 -24.12
C ALA A 135 -18.70 -6.06 -25.37
N ALA A 136 -19.19 -6.47 -26.55
CA ALA A 136 -18.70 -5.99 -27.83
C ALA A 136 -19.38 -4.68 -28.22
N ASP A 137 -20.71 -4.63 -28.11
CA ASP A 137 -21.50 -3.45 -28.44
C ASP A 137 -22.40 -3.09 -27.25
N PHE A 138 -22.29 -1.86 -26.76
CA PHE A 138 -23.05 -1.38 -25.61
C PHE A 138 -23.13 0.15 -25.58
N ASP A 139 -24.17 0.67 -24.95
CA ASP A 139 -24.37 2.10 -24.73
C ASP A 139 -24.16 2.46 -23.26
N ILE A 140 -23.63 3.66 -23.03
CA ILE A 140 -23.51 4.30 -21.73
C ILE A 140 -24.36 5.55 -21.74
N ASP A 141 -25.40 5.61 -20.91
CA ASP A 141 -26.25 6.77 -20.74
C ASP A 141 -26.15 7.33 -19.33
N VAL A 142 -25.88 8.63 -19.22
CA VAL A 142 -25.74 9.32 -17.92
C VAL A 142 -26.76 10.44 -17.83
N TYR A 143 -27.46 10.52 -16.70
CA TYR A 143 -28.51 11.48 -16.44
C TYR A 143 -28.31 12.19 -15.09
N ARG A 144 -28.86 13.40 -14.96
CA ARG A 144 -29.06 14.07 -13.67
C ARG A 144 -30.21 13.45 -12.87
N LEU A 145 -30.38 13.89 -11.62
CA LEU A 145 -31.53 13.50 -10.80
C LEU A 145 -32.88 13.96 -11.40
N ASP A 146 -32.89 15.08 -12.13
CA ASP A 146 -34.09 15.59 -12.81
C ASP A 146 -34.47 14.83 -14.09
N GLY A 147 -33.65 13.84 -14.48
CA GLY A 147 -33.85 13.01 -15.68
C GLY A 147 -33.24 13.59 -16.96
N THR A 148 -32.58 14.74 -16.91
CA THR A 148 -31.86 15.31 -18.06
C THR A 148 -30.65 14.45 -18.41
N GLN A 149 -30.53 14.01 -19.66
CA GLN A 149 -29.35 13.30 -20.14
C GLN A 149 -28.17 14.25 -20.28
N ILE A 150 -27.04 13.91 -19.67
CA ILE A 150 -25.82 14.73 -19.67
C ILE A 150 -24.71 14.14 -20.53
N ALA A 151 -24.69 12.82 -20.71
CA ALA A 151 -23.72 12.16 -21.56
C ALA A 151 -24.29 10.88 -22.18
N HIS A 152 -23.76 10.53 -23.34
CA HIS A 152 -24.06 9.32 -24.09
C HIS A 152 -22.80 8.85 -24.80
N GLU A 153 -22.51 7.55 -24.74
CA GLU A 153 -21.48 6.90 -25.57
C GLU A 153 -22.05 5.61 -26.14
N SER A 154 -21.87 5.39 -27.44
CA SER A 154 -22.22 4.13 -28.09
C SER A 154 -20.94 3.43 -28.53
N VAL A 155 -20.60 2.36 -27.84
CA VAL A 155 -19.38 1.58 -28.05
C VAL A 155 -19.69 0.44 -29.00
N ILE A 156 -18.90 0.32 -30.07
CA ILE A 156 -19.07 -0.71 -31.11
C ILE A 156 -17.76 -1.46 -31.29
N GLY A 157 -17.80 -2.79 -31.25
CA GLY A 157 -16.66 -3.65 -31.50
C GLY A 157 -15.58 -3.64 -30.42
N ASN A 158 -15.94 -3.34 -29.16
CA ASN A 158 -15.01 -3.45 -28.04
C ASN A 158 -14.48 -4.89 -27.91
N THR A 159 -13.18 -5.01 -27.64
CA THR A 159 -12.50 -6.29 -27.40
C THR A 159 -11.85 -6.38 -26.02
N ASN A 160 -11.98 -5.34 -25.19
CA ASN A 160 -11.32 -5.24 -23.91
C ASN A 160 -12.26 -5.69 -22.77
N THR A 161 -11.73 -6.44 -21.82
CA THR A 161 -12.43 -6.84 -20.59
C THR A 161 -12.56 -5.71 -19.57
N THR A 162 -11.76 -4.66 -19.73
CA THR A 162 -11.85 -3.42 -18.95
C THR A 162 -12.03 -2.27 -19.93
N PHE A 163 -13.10 -1.51 -19.76
CA PHE A 163 -13.42 -0.37 -20.61
C PHE A 163 -13.38 0.92 -19.78
N VAL A 164 -12.58 1.90 -20.22
CA VAL A 164 -12.43 3.19 -19.55
C VAL A 164 -13.03 4.28 -20.44
N TRP A 165 -14.04 4.98 -19.95
CA TRP A 165 -14.64 6.12 -20.62
C TRP A 165 -14.30 7.41 -19.88
N VAL A 166 -13.40 8.21 -20.45
CA VAL A 166 -12.99 9.51 -19.90
C VAL A 166 -13.85 10.61 -20.55
N HIS A 167 -14.79 11.18 -19.80
CA HIS A 167 -15.71 12.19 -20.35
C HIS A 167 -16.00 13.37 -19.41
N GLY A 168 -15.53 13.35 -18.16
CA GLY A 168 -15.82 14.38 -17.16
C GLY A 168 -17.33 14.54 -16.91
N LEU A 169 -17.87 13.67 -16.05
CA LEU A 169 -19.29 13.58 -15.75
C LEU A 169 -19.63 14.47 -14.55
N ASP A 170 -20.35 15.56 -14.80
CA ASP A 170 -20.76 16.51 -13.76
C ASP A 170 -22.23 16.35 -13.40
N ASN A 171 -22.52 16.34 -12.09
CA ASN A 171 -23.86 16.30 -11.50
C ASN A 171 -24.72 15.12 -12.00
N TYR A 172 -24.15 13.92 -12.05
CA TYR A 172 -24.91 12.72 -12.43
C TYR A 172 -25.70 12.17 -11.24
N GLY A 173 -26.93 11.72 -11.52
CA GLY A 173 -27.83 11.06 -10.57
C GLY A 173 -28.32 9.70 -11.04
N LYS A 174 -28.00 9.30 -12.29
CA LYS A 174 -28.26 7.97 -12.83
C LYS A 174 -27.28 7.61 -13.95
N ILE A 175 -26.78 6.39 -13.93
CA ILE A 175 -25.95 5.81 -15.01
C ILE A 175 -26.60 4.52 -15.46
N MET A 176 -26.71 4.31 -16.77
CA MET A 176 -27.25 3.09 -17.38
C MET A 176 -26.30 2.55 -18.43
N ILE A 177 -25.92 1.28 -18.29
CA ILE A 177 -25.12 0.55 -19.27
C ILE A 177 -26.03 -0.44 -19.97
N THR A 178 -26.23 -0.28 -21.27
CA THR A 178 -27.09 -1.15 -22.09
C THR A 178 -26.25 -2.00 -23.03
N ILE A 179 -26.14 -3.29 -22.76
CA ILE A 179 -25.39 -4.27 -23.52
C ILE A 179 -26.27 -4.87 -24.63
N HIS A 180 -25.85 -4.63 -25.88
CA HIS A 180 -26.53 -5.13 -27.08
C HIS A 180 -25.88 -6.41 -27.60
N LYS A 181 -24.55 -6.48 -27.57
CA LYS A 181 -23.79 -7.60 -28.13
C LYS A 181 -22.64 -8.02 -27.22
N TRP A 182 -22.44 -9.32 -27.08
CA TRP A 182 -21.33 -9.91 -26.34
C TRP A 182 -20.15 -10.26 -27.25
N GLY A 183 -18.97 -10.43 -26.67
CA GLY A 183 -17.76 -10.80 -27.42
C GLY A 183 -17.83 -12.19 -28.07
N ARG A 184 -18.69 -13.08 -27.57
CA ARG A 184 -18.88 -14.45 -28.07
C ARG A 184 -20.35 -14.88 -28.03
N PRO A 185 -20.78 -15.77 -28.94
CA PRO A 185 -22.17 -16.23 -28.98
C PRO A 185 -22.46 -17.21 -27.84
N TYR A 186 -23.73 -17.33 -27.48
CA TYR A 186 -24.20 -18.24 -26.42
C TYR A 186 -23.54 -17.98 -25.06
N ARG A 187 -23.43 -16.68 -24.72
CA ARG A 187 -22.89 -16.16 -23.46
C ARG A 187 -23.90 -15.26 -22.76
N ARG A 188 -23.84 -15.20 -21.44
CA ARG A 188 -24.55 -14.22 -20.61
C ARG A 188 -23.77 -12.91 -20.62
N ALA A 189 -24.47 -11.79 -20.51
CA ALA A 189 -23.85 -10.50 -20.22
C ALA A 189 -23.37 -10.53 -18.77
N ARG A 190 -22.18 -9.98 -18.54
CA ARG A 190 -21.55 -9.97 -17.22
C ARG A 190 -20.91 -8.62 -16.95
N ILE A 191 -21.06 -8.11 -15.74
CA ILE A 191 -20.26 -7.00 -15.24
C ILE A 191 -19.78 -7.43 -13.87
N THR A 192 -18.48 -7.37 -13.63
CA THR A 192 -17.88 -7.67 -12.33
C THR A 192 -18.03 -6.46 -11.41
N GLU A 193 -17.61 -5.29 -11.88
CA GLU A 193 -17.53 -4.06 -11.10
C GLU A 193 -17.72 -2.85 -12.01
N MET A 194 -18.27 -1.75 -11.48
CA MET A 194 -18.20 -0.44 -12.12
C MET A 194 -17.61 0.61 -11.19
N ASP A 195 -16.46 1.15 -11.61
CA ASP A 195 -15.84 2.26 -10.90
C ASP A 195 -16.42 3.61 -11.37
N PHE A 196 -16.87 4.43 -10.41
CA PHE A 196 -17.27 5.82 -10.65
C PHE A 196 -16.06 6.75 -10.76
N GLY A 197 -15.32 6.59 -11.84
CA GLY A 197 -14.10 7.33 -12.09
C GLY A 197 -13.18 6.57 -13.02
N VAL A 198 -11.90 6.95 -12.98
CA VAL A 198 -10.90 6.35 -13.86
C VAL A 198 -9.65 6.00 -13.08
N ILE A 199 -9.06 4.88 -13.48
CA ILE A 199 -7.74 4.47 -13.04
C ILE A 199 -6.78 4.82 -14.16
N LYS A 200 -5.82 5.69 -13.86
CA LYS A 200 -4.74 6.02 -14.79
C LYS A 200 -3.47 5.33 -14.34
N GLU A 201 -2.92 4.47 -15.19
CA GLU A 201 -1.55 3.98 -15.06
C GLU A 201 -0.62 4.91 -15.86
N TYR A 202 0.43 5.40 -15.20
CA TYR A 202 1.54 6.12 -15.81
C TYR A 202 2.76 5.23 -15.79
N ASP A 203 3.21 4.82 -16.96
CA ASP A 203 4.43 4.06 -17.17
C ASP A 203 5.59 4.97 -17.60
N SER A 204 6.71 4.38 -18.02
CA SER A 204 7.94 5.11 -18.33
C SER A 204 7.82 6.11 -19.50
N ASP A 205 6.76 6.06 -20.31
CA ASP A 205 6.56 7.01 -21.40
C ASP A 205 6.02 8.35 -20.90
N LYS A 206 5.11 8.32 -19.90
CA LYS A 206 4.50 9.53 -19.31
C LYS A 206 5.06 9.87 -17.92
N LEU A 207 5.77 8.95 -17.27
CA LEU A 207 6.32 9.12 -15.93
C LEU A 207 7.77 9.63 -16.01
N ILE A 208 7.94 10.93 -15.74
CA ILE A 208 9.24 11.61 -15.83
C ILE A 208 10.12 11.26 -14.63
N LYS A 209 9.55 11.26 -13.42
CA LYS A 209 10.31 11.08 -12.19
C LYS A 209 9.45 10.47 -11.08
N VAL A 210 10.07 9.62 -10.27
CA VAL A 210 9.51 9.15 -8.98
C VAL A 210 10.54 9.33 -7.86
N SER A 211 10.06 9.73 -6.70
CA SER A 211 10.78 9.81 -5.44
C SER A 211 9.93 9.18 -4.35
N LEU A 212 10.34 8.03 -3.82
CA LEU A 212 9.69 7.39 -2.67
C LEU A 212 10.61 7.49 -1.45
N VAL A 213 10.08 7.96 -0.33
CA VAL A 213 10.77 7.98 0.96
C VAL A 213 9.98 7.11 1.94
N GLU A 214 10.54 5.95 2.28
CA GLU A 214 10.02 5.06 3.32
C GLU A 214 10.86 5.24 4.58
N GLN A 215 10.22 5.46 5.71
CA GLN A 215 10.88 5.68 7.00
C GLN A 215 10.22 4.87 8.09
N MET A 216 11.03 4.46 9.05
CA MET A 216 10.55 3.71 10.19
C MET A 216 11.31 4.11 11.45
N ASN A 217 10.57 4.21 12.55
CA ASN A 217 11.12 4.42 13.86
C ASN A 217 10.90 3.20 14.74
N ILE A 218 11.99 2.59 15.22
CA ILE A 218 11.91 1.38 16.03
C ILE A 218 11.37 1.69 17.42
N VAL A 219 11.86 2.76 18.04
CA VAL A 219 11.45 3.17 19.40
C VAL A 219 10.13 3.94 19.37
N GLY A 220 9.81 4.55 18.22
CA GLY A 220 8.55 5.25 18.01
C GLY A 220 8.51 6.63 18.66
N ASP A 221 9.63 7.36 18.79
CA ASP A 221 9.61 8.75 19.28
C ASP A 221 8.86 9.71 18.31
N THR A 222 8.73 9.28 17.07
CA THR A 222 7.89 9.82 16.00
C THR A 222 7.43 8.65 15.14
N LEU A 223 6.21 8.72 14.60
CA LEU A 223 5.75 7.77 13.57
C LEU A 223 5.88 8.46 12.22
N PRO A 224 6.96 8.30 11.45
CA PRO A 224 7.12 9.01 10.18
C PRO A 224 6.04 8.60 9.17
N ALA A 225 5.62 9.54 8.33
CA ALA A 225 4.73 9.26 7.21
C ALA A 225 5.59 9.06 5.97
N ASN A 226 5.41 7.94 5.28
CA ASN A 226 6.09 7.68 4.02
C ASN A 226 5.53 8.62 2.95
N GLU A 227 6.39 9.11 2.07
CA GLU A 227 6.03 10.09 1.04
C GLU A 227 6.42 9.56 -0.34
N LEU A 228 5.43 9.50 -1.22
CA LEU A 228 5.58 9.20 -2.64
C LEU A 228 5.36 10.49 -3.42
N LYS A 229 6.36 10.90 -4.19
CA LYS A 229 6.29 12.04 -5.09
C LYS A 229 6.57 11.58 -6.51
N PHE A 230 5.70 11.91 -7.45
CA PHE A 230 5.89 11.55 -8.85
C PHE A 230 5.54 12.71 -9.77
N THR A 231 6.28 12.81 -10.86
CA THR A 231 6.13 13.85 -11.88
C THR A 231 5.77 13.18 -13.20
N ILE A 232 4.67 13.63 -13.79
CA ILE A 232 4.15 13.15 -15.07
C ILE A 232 4.28 14.23 -16.14
N ASP A 233 4.43 13.79 -17.38
CA ASP A 233 4.30 14.64 -18.56
C ASP A 233 2.87 15.19 -18.65
N ASN A 234 2.76 16.50 -18.83
CA ASN A 234 1.52 17.24 -18.98
C ASN A 234 1.54 18.09 -20.27
N SER A 235 2.23 17.63 -21.30
CA SER A 235 2.27 18.27 -22.63
C SER A 235 0.88 18.43 -23.26
N ASP A 236 -0.02 17.48 -23.01
CA ASP A 236 -1.43 17.53 -23.43
C ASP A 236 -2.29 18.50 -22.58
N LYS A 237 -1.70 19.11 -21.55
CA LYS A 237 -2.35 20.04 -20.60
C LYS A 237 -3.57 19.46 -19.88
N GLU A 238 -3.60 18.13 -19.78
CA GLU A 238 -4.62 17.35 -19.08
C GLU A 238 -4.79 17.78 -17.61
N PHE A 239 -3.69 18.17 -16.94
CA PHE A 239 -3.65 18.59 -15.53
C PHE A 239 -3.54 20.10 -15.33
N ASN A 240 -3.78 20.90 -16.37
CA ASN A 240 -3.72 22.34 -16.25
C ASN A 240 -4.88 22.87 -15.37
N ILE A 241 -4.53 23.60 -14.30
CA ILE A 241 -5.46 24.20 -13.32
C ILE A 241 -6.42 25.20 -13.98
N LEU A 242 -5.97 25.86 -15.05
CA LEU A 242 -6.72 26.84 -15.82
C LEU A 242 -7.58 26.21 -16.92
N ASN A 243 -7.49 24.89 -17.12
CA ASN A 243 -8.37 24.17 -18.04
C ASN A 243 -9.67 23.76 -17.30
N PRO A 244 -10.81 24.45 -17.52
CA PRO A 244 -12.06 24.13 -16.85
C PRO A 244 -12.63 22.75 -17.24
N GLN A 245 -12.13 22.14 -18.32
CA GLN A 245 -12.45 20.77 -18.76
C GLN A 245 -11.34 19.77 -18.41
N GLY A 246 -10.28 20.22 -17.72
CA GLY A 246 -9.10 19.40 -17.38
C GLY A 246 -9.31 18.49 -16.18
N PHE A 247 -8.46 17.50 -16.03
CA PHE A 247 -8.52 16.48 -14.98
C PHE A 247 -8.24 17.01 -13.58
N TYR A 248 -7.64 18.20 -13.50
CA TYR A 248 -7.37 18.87 -12.24
C TYR A 248 -8.61 19.00 -11.34
N ARG A 249 -9.80 19.24 -11.91
CA ARG A 249 -11.03 19.43 -11.11
C ARG A 249 -11.51 18.19 -10.37
N PHE A 250 -11.07 17.01 -10.80
CA PHE A 250 -11.41 15.72 -10.18
C PHE A 250 -10.35 15.25 -9.19
N LEU A 251 -9.21 15.96 -9.09
CA LEU A 251 -8.22 15.69 -8.06
C LEU A 251 -8.78 16.09 -6.70
N LYS A 252 -8.80 15.13 -5.79
CA LYS A 252 -9.19 15.33 -4.40
C LYS A 252 -8.11 14.74 -3.51
N GLU A 253 -7.90 15.34 -2.35
CA GLU A 253 -7.11 14.68 -1.30
C GLU A 253 -7.68 13.29 -1.03
N ARG A 254 -6.82 12.36 -0.58
CA ARG A 254 -7.15 10.98 -0.21
C ARG A 254 -7.46 10.03 -1.37
N GLN A 255 -7.28 10.44 -2.62
CA GLN A 255 -7.28 9.50 -3.75
C GLN A 255 -6.09 8.53 -3.66
N GLU A 256 -6.32 7.25 -3.95
CA GLU A 256 -5.33 6.21 -3.77
C GLU A 256 -4.30 6.22 -4.91
N VAL A 257 -3.03 6.13 -4.53
CA VAL A 257 -1.88 6.02 -5.41
C VAL A 257 -1.10 4.76 -5.04
N SER A 258 -0.70 3.99 -6.05
CA SER A 258 0.22 2.87 -5.91
C SER A 258 1.41 3.03 -6.84
N LEU A 259 2.61 2.71 -6.36
CA LEU A 259 3.83 2.67 -7.15
C LEU A 259 4.24 1.21 -7.35
N SER A 260 4.74 0.89 -8.54
CA SER A 260 5.41 -0.39 -8.82
C SER A 260 6.80 -0.11 -9.35
N LEU A 261 7.83 -0.72 -8.76
CA LEU A 261 9.20 -0.66 -9.26
C LEU A 261 9.60 -2.03 -9.78
N GLY A 262 9.96 -2.09 -11.06
CA GLY A 262 10.31 -3.31 -11.77
C GLY A 262 11.80 -3.46 -12.04
N VAL A 263 12.26 -4.71 -12.04
CA VAL A 263 13.58 -5.11 -12.55
C VAL A 263 13.34 -6.07 -13.70
N GLU A 264 14.05 -5.86 -14.81
CA GLU A 264 14.00 -6.77 -15.96
C GLU A 264 14.63 -8.11 -15.59
N VAL A 265 13.85 -9.19 -15.69
CA VAL A 265 14.28 -10.57 -15.36
C VAL A 265 14.65 -11.38 -16.61
N THR A 266 14.02 -11.04 -17.72
CA THR A 266 14.20 -11.59 -19.08
C THR A 266 13.94 -10.46 -20.07
N GLU A 267 14.42 -10.58 -21.32
CA GLU A 267 14.33 -9.50 -22.31
C GLU A 267 12.89 -8.96 -22.45
N ASN A 268 12.69 -7.68 -22.11
CA ASN A 268 11.42 -6.96 -22.05
C ASN A 268 10.37 -7.49 -21.05
N GLU A 269 10.76 -8.34 -20.12
CA GLU A 269 9.91 -8.88 -19.06
C GLU A 269 10.40 -8.41 -17.69
N PHE A 270 9.54 -7.72 -16.96
CA PHE A 270 9.86 -7.09 -15.69
C PHE A 270 9.10 -7.76 -14.55
N GLU A 271 9.81 -8.09 -13.48
CA GLU A 271 9.20 -8.46 -12.20
C GLU A 271 9.08 -7.21 -11.32
N TYR A 272 7.86 -6.90 -10.89
CA TYR A 272 7.53 -5.67 -10.17
C TYR A 272 7.33 -5.90 -8.67
N ILE A 273 7.87 -4.99 -7.87
CA ILE A 273 7.54 -4.84 -6.46
C ILE A 273 6.55 -3.69 -6.29
N ASN A 274 5.42 -3.98 -5.65
CA ASN A 274 4.31 -3.05 -5.47
C ASN A 274 4.41 -2.33 -4.11
N PHE A 275 4.12 -1.04 -4.14
CA PHE A 275 4.06 -0.12 -3.00
C PHE A 275 2.67 0.51 -3.00
N LYS A 276 1.79 -0.01 -2.15
CA LYS A 276 0.35 0.27 -2.17
C LYS A 276 -0.06 1.24 -1.05
N LYS A 277 -1.29 1.76 -1.15
CA LYS A 277 -1.97 2.56 -0.11
C LYS A 277 -1.23 3.84 0.29
N TYR A 278 -0.82 4.60 -0.73
CA TYR A 278 -0.51 6.02 -0.61
C TYR A 278 -1.75 6.82 -0.99
N TYR A 279 -1.90 8.01 -0.41
CA TYR A 279 -3.07 8.85 -0.53
C TYR A 279 -2.63 10.24 -0.99
N LEU A 280 -3.20 10.75 -2.08
CA LEU A 280 -2.87 12.06 -2.60
C LEU A 280 -3.08 13.14 -1.53
N THR A 281 -2.08 13.98 -1.32
CA THR A 281 -2.13 15.09 -0.36
C THR A 281 -1.93 16.44 -1.00
N ASP A 282 -1.15 16.51 -2.08
CA ASP A 282 -0.80 17.76 -2.72
C ASP A 282 -0.47 17.52 -4.20
N TRP A 283 -0.71 18.51 -5.04
CA TRP A 283 -0.40 18.45 -6.46
C TRP A 283 -0.10 19.84 -7.02
N GLN A 284 0.91 19.91 -7.88
CA GLN A 284 1.41 21.14 -8.47
C GLN A 284 1.61 20.97 -9.97
N SER A 285 1.02 21.86 -10.75
CA SER A 285 1.29 21.95 -12.20
C SER A 285 2.37 22.99 -12.47
N ASP A 286 3.37 22.63 -13.27
CA ASP A 286 4.38 23.54 -13.82
C ASP A 286 4.08 23.75 -15.30
N GLU A 287 3.50 24.90 -15.64
CA GLU A 287 3.15 25.26 -17.02
C GLU A 287 4.37 25.55 -17.90
N GLY A 288 5.49 25.97 -17.32
CA GLY A 288 6.71 26.26 -18.05
C GLY A 288 7.43 24.99 -18.49
N ALA A 289 7.44 23.98 -17.62
CA ALA A 289 8.01 22.66 -17.92
C ALA A 289 7.00 21.69 -18.57
N LEU A 290 5.71 22.04 -18.63
CA LEU A 290 4.62 21.14 -19.05
C LEU A 290 4.60 19.84 -18.24
N THR A 291 4.76 19.94 -16.92
CA THR A 291 4.75 18.77 -16.03
C THR A 291 3.77 18.96 -14.87
N THR A 292 3.33 17.85 -14.30
CA THR A 292 2.54 17.87 -13.07
C THR A 292 3.19 16.97 -12.05
N THR A 293 3.38 17.50 -10.84
CA THR A 293 3.97 16.79 -9.73
C THR A 293 2.92 16.54 -8.67
N LEU A 294 2.73 15.27 -8.32
CA LEU A 294 1.79 14.84 -7.31
C LEU A 294 2.56 14.29 -6.11
N THR A 295 2.07 14.61 -4.91
CA THR A 295 2.61 14.14 -3.63
C THR A 295 1.51 13.35 -2.93
N ALA A 296 1.83 12.10 -2.60
CA ALA A 296 0.96 11.21 -1.87
C ALA A 296 1.67 10.71 -0.60
N ARG A 297 0.90 10.52 0.47
CA ARG A 297 1.41 10.06 1.75
C ARG A 297 0.64 8.86 2.25
N ASN A 298 1.31 8.10 3.08
CA ASN A 298 0.80 6.85 3.59
C ASN A 298 -0.25 7.08 4.71
N ILE A 299 -0.79 6.01 5.30
CA ILE A 299 -1.93 6.09 6.23
C ILE A 299 -1.71 6.99 7.45
N PHE A 300 -0.45 7.23 7.85
CA PHE A 300 -0.13 8.08 9.00
C PHE A 300 -0.47 9.56 8.78
N GLU A 301 -0.58 10.01 7.52
CA GLU A 301 -1.08 11.35 7.23
C GLU A 301 -2.58 11.46 7.55
N LEU A 302 -3.39 10.46 7.18
CA LEU A 302 -4.82 10.45 7.52
C LEU A 302 -5.04 10.38 9.04
N LEU A 303 -4.22 9.60 9.74
CA LEU A 303 -4.26 9.47 11.20
C LEU A 303 -3.83 10.75 11.94
N GLU A 304 -3.07 11.64 11.29
CA GLU A 304 -2.69 12.94 11.83
C GLU A 304 -3.85 13.95 11.78
N GLN A 305 -4.84 13.71 10.91
CA GLN A 305 -6.03 14.56 10.74
C GLN A 305 -7.21 14.12 11.63
N ARG A 306 -7.18 12.91 12.20
CA ARG A 306 -8.28 12.37 13.03
C ARG A 306 -8.03 12.54 14.52
N GLU A 307 -8.98 13.16 15.22
CA GLU A 307 -9.01 13.19 16.69
C GLU A 307 -9.52 11.87 17.27
N TYR A 308 -8.93 11.44 18.38
CA TYR A 308 -9.33 10.29 19.19
C TYR A 308 -9.75 10.78 20.58
N THR A 309 -11.03 10.61 20.91
CA THR A 309 -11.68 11.28 22.07
C THR A 309 -12.26 10.32 23.10
N GLN A 310 -12.62 9.10 22.72
CA GLN A 310 -13.28 8.12 23.59
C GLN A 310 -12.39 6.90 23.76
N SER A 311 -11.48 6.95 24.74
CA SER A 311 -10.59 5.84 25.00
C SER A 311 -11.30 4.68 25.69
N VAL A 312 -11.05 3.47 25.22
CA VAL A 312 -11.54 2.23 25.86
C VAL A 312 -10.52 1.73 26.89
N ALA A 313 -10.99 1.33 28.08
CA ALA A 313 -10.18 0.61 29.05
C ALA A 313 -10.19 -0.89 28.73
N GLY A 314 -9.07 -1.58 28.96
CA GLY A 314 -8.93 -2.99 28.62
C GLY A 314 -7.46 -3.34 28.45
N THR A 315 -7.07 -3.67 27.22
CA THR A 315 -5.69 -4.02 26.85
C THR A 315 -5.16 -3.07 25.78
N LEU A 316 -3.83 -3.01 25.60
CA LEU A 316 -3.25 -2.28 24.47
C LEU A 316 -3.75 -2.80 23.13
N TYR A 317 -4.06 -4.11 23.02
CA TYR A 317 -4.64 -4.70 21.82
C TYR A 317 -6.02 -4.11 21.51
N SER A 318 -6.94 -4.17 22.47
CA SER A 318 -8.32 -3.65 22.28
C SER A 318 -8.32 -2.14 22.05
N LEU A 319 -7.40 -1.41 22.68
CA LEU A 319 -7.25 0.02 22.46
C LEU A 319 -6.73 0.33 21.04
N ALA A 320 -5.75 -0.44 20.55
CA ALA A 320 -5.26 -0.31 19.19
C ALA A 320 -6.37 -0.59 18.17
N GLU A 321 -7.14 -1.66 18.36
CA GLU A 321 -8.26 -2.04 17.50
C GLU A 321 -9.35 -0.94 17.45
N ASP A 322 -9.74 -0.39 18.61
CA ASP A 322 -10.71 0.71 18.67
C ASP A 322 -10.21 1.97 17.94
N ILE A 323 -8.91 2.30 18.06
CA ILE A 323 -8.31 3.42 17.31
C ILE A 323 -8.37 3.15 15.80
N MET A 324 -8.02 1.94 15.34
CA MET A 324 -8.06 1.60 13.92
C MET A 324 -9.47 1.73 13.36
N GLN A 325 -10.46 1.13 14.02
CA GLN A 325 -11.86 1.14 13.59
C GLN A 325 -12.42 2.56 13.52
N ARG A 326 -12.25 3.36 14.59
CA ARG A 326 -12.73 4.76 14.61
C ARG A 326 -11.99 5.66 13.63
N SER A 327 -10.74 5.32 13.33
CA SER A 327 -9.93 6.04 12.35
C SER A 327 -10.17 5.58 10.91
N GLY A 328 -11.06 4.61 10.68
CA GLY A 328 -11.36 4.08 9.34
C GLY A 328 -10.17 3.35 8.71
N VAL A 329 -9.29 2.75 9.51
CA VAL A 329 -8.20 1.92 9.02
C VAL A 329 -8.71 0.49 8.86
N GLU A 330 -8.87 0.04 7.63
CA GLU A 330 -9.45 -1.27 7.31
C GLU A 330 -8.43 -2.41 7.36
N ARG A 331 -7.17 -2.14 6.99
CA ARG A 331 -6.13 -3.17 6.85
C ARG A 331 -5.03 -2.96 7.89
N TYR A 332 -5.07 -3.75 8.95
CA TYR A 332 -4.08 -3.69 10.02
C TYR A 332 -3.74 -5.07 10.59
N PHE A 333 -2.58 -5.13 11.24
CA PHE A 333 -2.12 -6.25 12.05
C PHE A 333 -1.66 -5.75 13.42
N ILE A 334 -2.15 -6.37 14.49
CA ILE A 334 -1.82 -6.05 15.87
C ILE A 334 -1.28 -7.32 16.52
N ASP A 335 -0.09 -7.24 17.11
CA ASP A 335 0.54 -8.37 17.80
C ASP A 335 -0.27 -8.83 19.03
N ASP A 336 -0.52 -10.14 19.13
CA ASP A 336 -1.29 -10.74 20.22
C ASP A 336 -0.66 -10.53 21.61
N GLY A 337 0.64 -10.28 21.69
CA GLY A 337 1.33 -9.95 22.94
C GLY A 337 0.76 -8.71 23.63
N LEU A 338 0.10 -7.81 22.89
CA LEU A 338 -0.56 -6.63 23.44
C LEU A 338 -1.81 -6.94 24.26
N LYS A 339 -2.39 -8.14 24.13
CA LYS A 339 -3.51 -8.61 24.98
C LYS A 339 -3.09 -8.79 26.43
N GLY A 340 -1.80 -8.98 26.70
CA GLY A 340 -1.24 -9.13 28.05
C GLY A 340 -0.93 -7.82 28.77
N ILE A 341 -1.10 -6.67 28.12
CA ILE A 341 -0.72 -5.36 28.68
C ILE A 341 -2.00 -4.56 28.98
N PRO A 342 -2.42 -4.44 30.26
CA PRO A 342 -3.63 -3.73 30.62
C PRO A 342 -3.45 -2.21 30.46
N THR A 343 -4.54 -1.52 30.15
CA THR A 343 -4.57 -0.06 30.06
C THR A 343 -5.92 0.53 30.46
N ASN A 344 -5.89 1.66 31.14
CA ASN A 344 -7.08 2.50 31.37
C ASN A 344 -7.39 3.44 30.19
N GLY A 345 -6.60 3.39 29.11
CA GLY A 345 -6.75 4.29 27.97
C GLY A 345 -6.10 5.66 28.16
N PHE A 346 -6.43 6.58 27.25
CA PHE A 346 -5.94 7.95 27.25
C PHE A 346 -6.79 8.87 28.12
N PRO A 347 -6.17 9.68 29.00
CA PRO A 347 -6.89 10.62 29.87
C PRO A 347 -7.39 11.87 29.14
N GLU A 348 -6.74 12.23 28.02
CA GLU A 348 -7.01 13.43 27.25
C GLU A 348 -7.21 13.07 25.78
N LYS A 349 -7.92 13.93 25.05
CA LYS A 349 -8.05 13.79 23.60
C LYS A 349 -6.70 13.99 22.91
N LEU A 350 -6.43 13.21 21.89
CA LEU A 350 -5.20 13.28 21.10
C LEU A 350 -5.46 12.85 19.66
N LYS A 351 -4.48 13.04 18.78
CA LYS A 351 -4.57 12.55 17.40
C LYS A 351 -4.40 11.03 17.34
N ALA A 352 -5.06 10.37 16.40
CA ALA A 352 -4.97 8.91 16.23
C ALA A 352 -3.53 8.45 16.00
N ARG A 353 -2.74 9.18 15.19
CA ARG A 353 -1.30 8.89 15.00
C ARG A 353 -0.52 8.94 16.32
N LYS A 354 -0.80 9.93 17.18
CA LYS A 354 -0.16 10.04 18.49
C LYS A 354 -0.60 8.92 19.44
N ALA A 355 -1.85 8.51 19.36
CA ALA A 355 -2.37 7.39 20.15
C ALA A 355 -1.66 6.07 19.80
N LEU A 356 -1.54 5.77 18.50
CA LEU A 356 -0.78 4.60 18.04
C LEU A 356 0.70 4.68 18.42
N GLN A 357 1.30 5.87 18.40
CA GLN A 357 2.66 6.09 18.87
C GLN A 357 2.83 5.67 20.35
N CYS A 358 1.91 6.12 21.20
CA CYS A 358 1.91 5.77 22.62
C CYS A 358 1.75 4.25 22.83
N ILE A 359 0.91 3.59 22.03
CA ILE A 359 0.74 2.14 22.07
C ILE A 359 2.03 1.43 21.65
N GLY A 360 2.68 1.88 20.59
CA GLY A 360 3.97 1.34 20.14
C GLY A 360 5.01 1.37 21.27
N ILE A 361 5.19 2.54 21.89
CA ILE A 361 6.14 2.71 23.00
C ILE A 361 5.78 1.82 24.20
N ALA A 362 4.52 1.84 24.66
CA ALA A 362 4.09 1.07 25.83
C ALA A 362 4.14 -0.44 25.57
N GLY A 363 3.85 -0.87 24.34
CA GLY A 363 3.91 -2.24 23.88
C GLY A 363 5.31 -2.73 23.51
N LYS A 364 6.33 -1.86 23.51
CA LYS A 364 7.68 -2.14 22.97
C LYS A 364 7.61 -2.67 21.52
N CYS A 365 6.68 -2.12 20.76
CA CYS A 365 6.37 -2.48 19.38
C CYS A 365 6.73 -1.31 18.48
N ALA A 366 7.20 -1.60 17.27
CA ALA A 366 7.26 -0.57 16.25
C ALA A 366 5.93 -0.51 15.50
N VAL A 367 5.58 0.70 15.09
CA VAL A 367 4.33 1.00 14.36
C VAL A 367 4.70 1.55 13.00
N TYR A 368 4.24 0.90 11.95
CA TYR A 368 4.61 1.22 10.57
C TYR A 368 3.57 0.69 9.59
N GLN A 369 3.63 1.16 8.34
CA GLN A 369 2.88 0.57 7.25
C GLN A 369 3.85 -0.25 6.39
N ASP A 370 3.47 -1.48 6.05
CA ASP A 370 4.23 -2.28 5.08
C ASP A 370 3.87 -1.90 3.64
N ARG A 371 4.58 -2.50 2.68
CA ARG A 371 4.41 -2.20 1.25
C ARG A 371 3.10 -2.67 0.65
N GLN A 372 2.41 -3.61 1.30
CA GLN A 372 1.05 -4.00 0.90
C GLN A 372 -0.01 -3.05 1.45
N GLY A 373 0.42 -2.04 2.21
CA GLY A 373 -0.42 -1.01 2.77
C GLY A 373 -1.05 -1.39 4.11
N VAL A 374 -0.59 -2.46 4.76
CA VAL A 374 -1.13 -2.90 6.06
C VAL A 374 -0.43 -2.14 7.19
N LEU A 375 -1.20 -1.56 8.10
CA LEU A 375 -0.66 -0.92 9.29
C LEU A 375 -0.31 -2.00 10.34
N ASN A 376 0.95 -2.12 10.67
CA ASN A 376 1.50 -3.12 11.57
C ASN A 376 1.86 -2.52 12.94
N ILE A 377 1.47 -3.19 14.01
CA ILE A 377 1.96 -2.99 15.38
C ILE A 377 2.56 -4.30 15.86
N ARG A 378 3.89 -4.39 15.88
CA ARG A 378 4.58 -5.63 16.29
C ARG A 378 5.94 -5.41 16.91
N PRO A 379 6.40 -6.31 17.80
CA PRO A 379 7.76 -6.28 18.31
C PRO A 379 8.75 -6.63 17.19
N PHE A 380 9.89 -5.94 17.15
CA PHE A 380 10.99 -6.32 16.29
C PHE A 380 11.94 -7.27 17.01
N LYS A 381 12.58 -8.15 16.22
CA LYS A 381 13.71 -8.92 16.72
C LYS A 381 14.83 -7.95 17.08
N VAL A 382 15.17 -7.88 18.37
CA VAL A 382 16.29 -7.10 18.89
C VAL A 382 17.56 -7.52 18.16
N LEU A 383 18.29 -6.56 17.61
CA LEU A 383 19.64 -6.81 17.10
C LEU A 383 20.55 -6.99 18.32
N ASP A 384 21.33 -8.06 18.37
CA ASP A 384 22.33 -8.22 19.41
C ASP A 384 23.31 -7.02 19.37
N ALA A 385 23.70 -6.51 20.54
CA ALA A 385 24.68 -5.44 20.66
C ALA A 385 26.05 -5.87 20.09
N GLN A 386 26.34 -7.17 20.07
CA GLN A 386 27.49 -7.76 19.39
C GLN A 386 27.20 -8.03 17.90
N THR A 387 26.69 -7.04 17.13
CA THR A 387 26.54 -7.17 15.67
C THR A 387 27.86 -7.65 15.08
N THR A 388 27.94 -8.95 14.82
CA THR A 388 29.22 -9.65 14.66
C THR A 388 29.79 -9.30 13.30
N TYR A 389 31.09 -9.01 13.24
CA TYR A 389 31.80 -8.94 11.96
C TYR A 389 31.66 -10.30 11.28
N MET A 390 30.93 -10.37 10.17
CA MET A 390 31.00 -11.56 9.34
C MET A 390 32.24 -11.44 8.47
N VAL A 391 33.30 -12.15 8.88
CA VAL A 391 34.48 -12.32 8.04
C VAL A 391 34.17 -13.44 7.06
N TYR A 392 34.15 -13.13 5.76
CA TYR A 392 34.10 -14.15 4.73
C TYR A 392 35.45 -14.87 4.70
N ALA A 393 35.54 -16.01 5.38
CA ALA A 393 36.67 -16.91 5.26
C ALA A 393 36.41 -17.84 4.07
N GLY A 394 37.37 -17.94 3.16
CA GLY A 394 37.33 -18.88 2.03
C GLY A 394 37.18 -20.35 2.45
N SER A 395 37.37 -21.27 1.51
CA SER A 395 36.94 -22.67 1.59
C SER A 395 37.38 -23.50 2.80
N ASP A 396 38.36 -23.08 3.61
CA ASP A 396 38.93 -23.93 4.67
C ASP A 396 39.38 -23.15 5.92
N ILE A 397 38.45 -22.81 6.84
CA ILE A 397 38.58 -22.78 8.33
C ILE A 397 37.53 -21.84 8.97
N PHE A 398 36.92 -22.31 10.06
CA PHE A 398 35.96 -21.61 10.93
C PHE A 398 36.62 -20.67 11.94
N VAL A 399 36.12 -19.44 12.11
CA VAL A 399 36.17 -18.69 13.39
C VAL A 399 34.96 -17.74 13.54
N GLY A 400 34.25 -17.84 14.67
CA GLY A 400 33.19 -16.92 15.14
C GLY A 400 31.88 -17.63 15.53
N GLU A 401 31.37 -17.41 16.74
CA GLU A 401 30.38 -18.23 17.48
C GLU A 401 28.94 -18.37 16.92
N MET A 402 28.64 -17.96 15.69
CA MET A 402 27.42 -18.41 15.01
C MET A 402 27.64 -18.57 13.51
N THR A 403 27.81 -19.82 13.07
CA THR A 403 27.55 -20.19 11.68
C THR A 403 26.08 -20.04 11.36
N TYR A 404 25.73 -19.08 10.52
CA TYR A 404 24.47 -19.13 9.77
C TYR A 404 24.74 -19.94 8.50
N PRO A 405 24.09 -21.09 8.30
CA PRO A 405 24.26 -21.83 7.07
C PRO A 405 23.73 -20.95 5.93
N ALA A 406 24.58 -20.67 4.94
CA ALA A 406 24.23 -20.01 3.69
C ALA A 406 23.37 -20.97 2.85
N VAL A 407 22.14 -21.22 3.31
CA VAL A 407 21.12 -21.95 2.54
C VAL A 407 20.18 -20.88 2.01
N ASP A 408 20.41 -20.43 0.77
CA ASP A 408 19.50 -19.87 -0.26
C ASP A 408 18.24 -19.05 0.15
N ASN A 409 18.15 -18.54 1.37
CA ASN A 409 17.00 -17.80 1.91
C ASN A 409 17.09 -16.29 1.60
N GLY A 410 17.63 -15.93 0.42
CA GLY A 410 17.79 -14.53 0.02
C GLY A 410 18.85 -13.77 0.83
N TYR A 411 19.85 -14.46 1.37
CA TYR A 411 20.91 -13.82 2.15
C TYR A 411 21.86 -12.99 1.27
N ASP A 412 22.04 -13.42 0.02
CA ASP A 412 22.65 -12.65 -1.06
C ASP A 412 21.97 -11.28 -1.24
N MET A 413 20.63 -11.26 -1.21
CA MET A 413 19.79 -10.07 -1.38
C MET A 413 19.90 -9.03 -0.26
N LYS A 414 20.49 -9.39 0.88
CA LYS A 414 20.63 -8.52 2.05
C LYS A 414 22.01 -7.88 2.14
N ASN A 415 22.88 -8.11 1.17
CA ASN A 415 24.20 -7.49 1.11
C ASN A 415 24.15 -6.17 0.35
N ILE A 416 24.70 -5.13 0.97
CA ILE A 416 25.01 -3.85 0.32
C ILE A 416 26.53 -3.80 0.18
N THR A 417 27.01 -4.17 -1.01
CA THR A 417 28.43 -4.27 -1.35
C THR A 417 28.92 -3.07 -2.15
N PHE A 418 30.23 -2.84 -2.20
CA PHE A 418 30.82 -1.75 -2.99
C PHE A 418 30.50 -1.82 -4.49
N ASP A 419 30.27 -3.01 -5.04
CA ASP A 419 29.84 -3.19 -6.44
C ASP A 419 28.51 -2.50 -6.76
N ASN A 420 27.69 -2.27 -5.75
CA ASN A 420 26.34 -1.71 -5.90
C ASN A 420 26.22 -0.28 -5.40
N VAL A 421 27.30 0.27 -4.86
CA VAL A 421 27.34 1.55 -4.14
C VAL A 421 28.01 2.61 -5.01
N TYR A 422 27.41 3.80 -5.07
CA TYR A 422 27.94 4.91 -5.87
C TYR A 422 29.01 5.73 -5.14
N LYS A 423 29.00 5.70 -3.81
CA LYS A 423 29.95 6.41 -2.93
C LYS A 423 30.12 5.62 -1.64
N GLU A 424 31.34 5.56 -1.13
CA GLU A 424 31.62 4.88 0.14
C GLU A 424 30.60 5.23 1.23
N PRO A 425 30.06 4.22 1.95
CA PRO A 425 29.10 4.45 3.02
C PRO A 425 29.62 5.44 4.07
N GLN A 426 28.78 6.39 4.44
CA GLN A 426 29.10 7.32 5.53
C GLN A 426 28.64 6.72 6.85
N ILE A 427 29.52 6.72 7.86
CA ILE A 427 29.22 6.18 9.19
C ILE A 427 29.24 7.31 10.20
N LYS A 428 28.17 7.43 10.97
CA LYS A 428 28.06 8.35 12.11
C LYS A 428 27.69 7.58 13.36
N LEU A 429 28.25 7.95 14.50
CA LEU A 429 27.83 7.44 15.79
C LEU A 429 26.75 8.35 16.38
N ASP A 430 25.60 7.77 16.73
CA ASP A 430 24.55 8.46 17.46
C ASP A 430 24.95 8.68 18.94
N LYS A 431 24.31 9.65 19.60
CA LYS A 431 24.61 9.98 21.01
C LYS A 431 24.21 8.81 21.91
N LEU A 432 25.06 8.47 22.88
CA LEU A 432 24.65 7.51 23.93
C LEU A 432 23.57 8.14 24.78
N VAL A 433 22.59 7.33 25.18
CA VAL A 433 21.63 7.69 26.22
C VAL A 433 22.22 7.31 27.57
N GLN A 434 22.44 8.30 28.43
CA GLN A 434 22.92 8.09 29.79
C GLN A 434 21.76 7.79 30.74
N SER A 435 20.69 8.56 30.63
CA SER A 435 19.52 8.40 31.47
C SER A 435 18.23 8.67 30.69
N LEU A 436 17.17 8.01 31.12
CA LEU A 436 15.83 8.11 30.57
C LEU A 436 14.86 8.43 31.71
N ILE A 437 14.22 9.61 31.62
CA ILE A 437 13.19 10.05 32.55
C ILE A 437 11.84 9.60 31.99
N MET A 438 11.20 8.66 32.67
CA MET A 438 9.89 8.12 32.32
C MET A 438 8.82 8.80 33.18
N THR A 439 7.76 9.31 32.56
CA THR A 439 6.55 9.73 33.28
C THR A 439 5.60 8.54 33.38
N VAL A 440 5.39 8.04 34.60
CA VAL A 440 4.53 6.89 34.94
C VAL A 440 3.21 7.40 35.52
N TYR A 441 2.10 6.82 35.08
CA TYR A 441 0.74 7.21 35.42
C TYR A 441 0.10 6.17 36.34
N ILE A 442 0.37 6.26 37.65
CA ILE A 442 -0.16 5.33 38.66
C ILE A 442 -1.35 5.99 39.35
N ASP A 443 -2.50 5.33 39.34
CA ASP A 443 -3.75 5.82 39.96
C ASP A 443 -4.13 7.26 39.54
N GLY A 444 -3.85 7.62 38.28
CA GLY A 444 -4.12 8.95 37.73
C GLY A 444 -3.12 10.04 38.13
N GLN A 445 -2.07 9.71 38.88
CA GLN A 445 -1.00 10.64 39.25
C GLN A 445 0.26 10.42 38.40
N LYS A 446 0.89 11.52 38.00
CA LYS A 446 2.18 11.50 37.29
C LYS A 446 3.33 11.34 38.29
N GLN A 447 4.17 10.33 38.08
CA GLN A 447 5.43 10.12 38.80
C GLN A 447 6.57 10.09 37.79
N GLU A 448 7.65 10.83 38.03
CA GLU A 448 8.85 10.74 37.19
C GLU A 448 9.82 9.73 37.78
N GLU A 449 10.21 8.75 36.98
CA GLU A 449 11.22 7.75 37.34
C GLU A 449 12.41 7.84 36.37
N THR A 450 13.62 7.84 36.92
CA THR A 450 14.85 7.92 36.12
C THR A 450 15.50 6.55 36.03
N PHE A 451 15.72 6.08 34.81
CA PHE A 451 16.44 4.85 34.52
C PHE A 451 17.80 5.21 33.91
N CYS A 452 18.88 4.60 34.41
CA CYS A 452 20.23 4.85 33.92
C CYS A 452 20.70 3.72 33.02
N ASN A 453 21.48 4.06 32.00
CA ASN A 453 22.16 3.09 31.16
C ASN A 453 23.45 2.63 31.84
N GLU A 454 23.47 1.39 32.31
CA GLU A 454 24.63 0.81 33.01
C GLU A 454 25.84 0.77 32.05
N GLY A 455 26.91 1.49 32.41
CA GLY A 455 28.13 1.57 31.62
C GLY A 455 28.33 2.88 30.84
N VAL A 456 27.34 3.77 30.79
CA VAL A 456 27.46 5.10 30.16
C VAL A 456 27.58 6.19 31.21
N LYS A 457 28.76 6.81 31.31
CA LYS A 457 29.03 7.88 32.28
C LYS A 457 28.66 9.28 31.80
N GLU A 458 28.70 9.51 30.49
CA GLU A 458 28.34 10.77 29.85
C GLU A 458 27.50 10.47 28.60
N GLY A 459 26.35 11.13 28.48
CA GLY A 459 25.43 10.92 27.37
C GLY A 459 24.24 11.87 27.42
N ALA A 460 23.27 11.65 26.52
CA ALA A 460 22.02 12.38 26.47
C ALA A 460 21.04 11.88 27.55
N THR A 461 20.29 12.81 28.11
CA THR A 461 19.09 12.52 28.90
C THR A 461 17.88 12.58 27.98
N LEU A 462 17.13 11.49 27.89
CA LEU A 462 15.86 11.45 27.15
C LEU A 462 14.68 11.53 28.13
N LYS A 463 13.57 12.12 27.69
CA LYS A 463 12.30 12.12 28.43
C LYS A 463 11.24 11.41 27.61
N CYS A 464 10.53 10.48 28.24
CA CYS A 464 9.39 9.79 27.66
C CYS A 464 8.16 10.03 28.52
N ASP A 465 7.23 10.81 27.98
CA ASP A 465 5.92 11.03 28.56
C ASP A 465 4.88 10.24 27.76
N ASN A 466 4.36 9.16 28.37
CA ASN A 466 3.39 8.28 27.74
C ASN A 466 2.29 7.88 28.75
N PRO A 467 1.03 8.31 28.56
CA PRO A 467 -0.07 8.06 29.49
C PRO A 467 -0.47 6.58 29.63
N LEU A 468 -0.01 5.73 28.73
CA LEU A 468 -0.29 4.29 28.78
C LEU A 468 0.68 3.52 29.70
N ILE A 469 1.73 4.17 30.20
CA ILE A 469 2.69 3.56 31.13
C ILE A 469 2.14 3.68 32.55
N GLN A 470 1.40 2.67 32.98
CA GLN A 470 0.58 2.72 34.21
C GLN A 470 1.15 1.94 35.40
N SER A 471 2.33 1.32 35.23
CA SER A 471 3.02 0.60 36.31
C SER A 471 4.53 0.81 36.23
N ARG A 472 5.20 0.68 37.39
CA ARG A 472 6.68 0.74 37.47
C ARG A 472 7.35 -0.38 36.70
N GLU A 473 6.75 -1.57 36.71
CA GLU A 473 7.25 -2.73 35.98
C GLU A 473 7.22 -2.47 34.46
N LEU A 474 6.12 -1.91 33.96
CA LEU A 474 6.00 -1.55 32.54
C LEU A 474 7.00 -0.45 32.18
N ALA A 475 7.14 0.59 33.02
CA ALA A 475 8.11 1.66 32.84
C ALA A 475 9.54 1.12 32.76
N ALA A 476 9.94 0.23 33.67
CA ALA A 476 11.25 -0.41 33.67
C ALA A 476 11.48 -1.26 32.41
N GLY A 477 10.46 -2.01 31.97
CA GLY A 477 10.53 -2.82 30.76
C GLY A 477 10.70 -1.98 29.50
N VAL A 478 9.94 -0.89 29.37
CA VAL A 478 10.05 0.08 28.26
C VAL A 478 11.40 0.78 28.30
N ALA A 479 11.86 1.23 29.47
CA ALA A 479 13.14 1.90 29.61
C ALA A 479 14.31 1.00 29.20
N LYS A 480 14.32 -0.26 29.65
CA LYS A 480 15.33 -1.26 29.24
C LYS A 480 15.35 -1.45 27.74
N TRP A 481 14.18 -1.52 27.10
CA TRP A 481 14.07 -1.65 25.65
C TRP A 481 14.63 -0.42 24.91
N ILE A 482 14.20 0.79 25.29
CA ILE A 482 14.70 2.05 24.71
C ILE A 482 16.22 2.15 24.85
N VAL A 483 16.75 1.85 26.03
CA VAL A 483 18.20 1.85 26.28
C VAL A 483 18.91 0.84 25.37
N SER A 484 18.38 -0.38 25.23
CA SER A 484 18.98 -1.40 24.35
C SER A 484 19.03 -0.96 22.88
N GLU A 485 17.96 -0.38 22.34
CA GLU A 485 17.92 0.13 20.97
C GLU A 485 18.75 1.42 20.79
N SER A 486 18.97 2.19 21.86
CA SER A 486 19.86 3.36 21.84
C SER A 486 21.35 2.99 21.79
N ASN A 487 21.71 1.81 22.28
CA ASN A 487 23.09 1.31 22.22
C ASN A 487 23.50 0.92 20.78
N LEU A 488 22.53 0.61 19.91
CA LEU A 488 22.74 0.42 18.47
C LEU A 488 23.01 1.77 17.80
N ARG A 489 24.24 2.27 17.90
CA ARG A 489 24.55 3.67 17.59
C ARG A 489 25.27 3.90 16.27
N ALA A 490 25.64 2.84 15.54
CA ALA A 490 26.25 3.00 14.23
C ALA A 490 25.16 3.28 13.20
N LEU A 491 25.15 4.50 12.67
CA LEU A 491 24.27 4.94 11.59
C LEU A 491 25.05 4.91 10.28
N TYR A 492 24.66 4.04 9.36
CA TYR A 492 25.24 3.96 8.02
C TYR A 492 24.31 4.65 7.04
N GLN A 493 24.86 5.53 6.22
CA GLN A 493 24.18 6.12 5.08
C GLN A 493 24.85 5.63 3.80
N VAL A 494 24.10 4.89 3.00
CA VAL A 494 24.59 4.25 1.76
C VAL A 494 23.88 4.87 0.57
N ASN A 495 24.63 5.40 -0.39
CA ASN A 495 24.10 5.83 -1.69
C ASN A 495 24.40 4.77 -2.74
N TRP A 496 23.37 4.13 -3.28
CA TRP A 496 23.54 2.90 -4.03
C TRP A 496 22.41 2.67 -5.03
N ARG A 497 22.54 1.61 -5.84
CA ARG A 497 21.58 1.28 -6.90
C ARG A 497 20.16 1.02 -6.37
N GLN A 498 19.98 0.71 -5.08
CA GLN A 498 18.74 0.26 -4.46
C GLN A 498 18.27 -1.12 -4.90
N ASN A 499 17.52 -1.76 -4.02
CA ASN A 499 16.82 -3.02 -4.26
C ASN A 499 15.36 -2.86 -3.80
N PRO A 500 14.39 -2.81 -4.73
CA PRO A 500 12.98 -2.68 -4.40
C PRO A 500 12.43 -3.75 -3.46
N CYS A 501 13.07 -4.89 -3.22
CA CYS A 501 12.55 -5.92 -2.30
C CYS A 501 12.91 -5.69 -0.82
N LEU A 502 13.82 -4.77 -0.51
CA LEU A 502 14.29 -4.46 0.85
C LEU A 502 13.45 -3.36 1.49
N GLU A 503 12.80 -3.64 2.61
CA GLU A 503 11.90 -2.71 3.32
C GLU A 503 12.52 -2.18 4.62
N PRO A 504 12.10 -0.99 5.11
CA PRO A 504 12.44 -0.56 6.47
C PRO A 504 12.07 -1.64 7.49
N GLY A 505 12.99 -1.93 8.42
CA GLY A 505 12.88 -3.05 9.35
C GLY A 505 13.67 -4.29 8.95
N ASP A 506 14.05 -4.43 7.67
CA ASP A 506 14.94 -5.51 7.24
C ASP A 506 16.35 -5.38 7.83
N ILE A 507 16.93 -6.53 8.13
CA ILE A 507 18.32 -6.65 8.55
C ILE A 507 19.18 -6.87 7.32
N VAL A 508 20.17 -6.01 7.12
CA VAL A 508 21.12 -6.05 6.01
C VAL A 508 22.56 -6.10 6.50
N LEU A 509 23.46 -6.44 5.59
CA LEU A 509 24.90 -6.42 5.78
C LEU A 509 25.48 -5.29 4.93
N VAL A 510 26.06 -4.29 5.60
CA VAL A 510 26.73 -3.18 4.93
C VAL A 510 28.23 -3.46 4.91
N GLU A 511 28.81 -3.48 3.72
CA GLU A 511 30.25 -3.59 3.53
C GLU A 511 30.95 -2.29 3.94
N ASP A 512 32.04 -2.39 4.71
CA ASP A 512 32.90 -1.29 5.10
C ASP A 512 34.24 -1.29 4.32
N SER A 513 34.98 -0.19 4.41
CA SER A 513 36.26 -0.02 3.69
C SER A 513 37.37 -0.99 4.08
N PHE A 514 37.18 -1.80 5.14
CA PHE A 514 38.10 -2.84 5.55
C PHE A 514 37.68 -4.23 5.04
N GLY A 515 36.66 -4.31 4.19
CA GLY A 515 36.12 -5.56 3.65
C GLY A 515 35.29 -6.34 4.67
N ALA A 516 34.97 -5.74 5.80
CA ALA A 516 34.07 -6.33 6.79
C ALA A 516 32.62 -6.02 6.44
N LYS A 517 31.72 -6.95 6.78
CA LYS A 517 30.28 -6.77 6.67
C LYS A 517 29.67 -6.59 8.05
N LYS A 518 29.06 -5.42 8.28
CA LYS A 518 28.38 -5.10 9.52
C LYS A 518 26.88 -5.26 9.38
N GLN A 519 26.28 -5.92 10.37
CA GLN A 519 24.85 -6.12 10.43
C GLN A 519 24.16 -4.85 10.94
N SER A 520 23.15 -4.39 10.21
CA SER A 520 22.35 -3.22 10.59
C SER A 520 20.91 -3.38 10.12
N ARG A 521 19.97 -2.67 10.77
CA ARG A 521 18.55 -2.63 10.38
C ARG A 521 18.30 -1.41 9.52
N ILE A 522 17.60 -1.57 8.41
CA ILE A 522 17.15 -0.43 7.59
C ILE A 522 16.15 0.40 8.41
N THR A 523 16.43 1.68 8.57
CA THR A 523 15.51 2.64 9.21
C THR A 523 14.86 3.57 8.19
N LYS A 524 15.47 3.72 7.01
CA LYS A 524 14.95 4.56 5.94
C LYS A 524 15.48 4.12 4.57
N ASN A 525 14.59 4.14 3.58
CA ASN A 525 14.93 3.99 2.17
C ASN A 525 14.41 5.20 1.39
N GLU A 526 15.23 5.71 0.49
CA GLU A 526 14.87 6.71 -0.52
C GLU A 526 15.08 6.08 -1.88
N PHE A 527 14.02 5.91 -2.67
CA PHE A 527 14.08 5.47 -4.05
C PHE A 527 13.91 6.68 -4.97
N GLN A 528 14.74 6.75 -6.00
CA GLN A 528 14.69 7.76 -7.06
C GLN A 528 14.69 7.04 -8.40
N PHE A 529 13.65 7.26 -9.19
CA PHE A 529 13.55 6.76 -10.56
C PHE A 529 13.47 7.93 -11.54
N GLN A 530 14.38 7.95 -12.51
CA GLN A 530 14.38 8.88 -13.63
C GLN A 530 15.10 8.21 -14.81
N GLY A 531 14.42 7.26 -15.46
CA GLY A 531 14.99 6.37 -16.50
C GLY A 531 15.86 5.24 -15.94
N TYR A 532 16.36 5.36 -14.71
CA TYR A 532 17.02 4.30 -13.95
C TYR A 532 16.73 4.44 -12.46
N LEU A 533 16.79 3.32 -11.72
CA LEU A 533 16.63 3.30 -10.27
C LEU A 533 17.95 3.62 -9.54
N SER A 534 17.87 4.51 -8.58
CA SER A 534 18.94 4.86 -7.64
C SER A 534 18.36 5.27 -6.30
N GLY A 535 19.19 5.50 -5.28
CA GLY A 535 18.67 6.02 -4.03
C GLY A 535 19.61 5.92 -2.85
N LYS A 536 19.06 6.18 -1.66
CA LYS A 536 19.81 6.13 -0.39
C LYS A 536 19.14 5.23 0.63
N THR A 537 19.94 4.52 1.39
CA THR A 537 19.47 3.69 2.50
C THR A 537 20.20 4.12 3.77
N GLU A 538 19.43 4.39 4.82
CA GLU A 538 19.97 4.61 6.16
C GLU A 538 19.70 3.36 7.01
N THR A 539 20.72 2.91 7.72
CA THR A 539 20.64 1.74 8.58
C THR A 539 21.23 2.03 9.96
N LYS A 540 20.72 1.33 10.97
CA LYS A 540 21.13 1.45 12.38
C LYS A 540 21.60 0.09 12.90
N GLY A 541 22.81 0.02 13.45
CA GLY A 541 23.41 -1.21 13.96
C GLY A 541 24.32 -0.98 15.18
N GLY A 542 24.91 -2.06 15.70
CA GLY A 542 25.94 -1.99 16.73
C GLY A 542 27.28 -1.49 16.18
N VAL A 543 28.20 -1.18 17.08
CA VAL A 543 29.54 -0.63 16.76
C VAL A 543 30.58 -1.73 16.66
#